data_AF-A0A2R6S6R2-F1
#
_entry.id   AF-A0A2R6S6R2-F1
#
_cell.length_a   1.000
_cell.length_b   1.000
_cell.length_c   1.000
_cell.angle_alpha   90.00
_cell.angle_beta   90.00
_cell.angle_gamma   90.00
#
_symmetry.space_group_name_H-M   'P 1'
#
loop_
_entity.id
_entity.type
_entity.pdbx_description
1 polymer ?
#
loop_
_entity_poly.entity_id
_entity_poly.type
_entity_poly.pdbx_seq_one_letter_code
_entity_poly.pdbx_strand_id
1 'polypeptide(L)'
;MADTSELTVPELKPPLQNTSAPRDKEPEGDLEKLRKWQEDRVTRKLRGEYESAVLHLSEVVNSNIDTHLRLASVRVEGAAHTRKSFLASLVHPYVHAEPLVLNNSTLGSVLQTSREIGHLLNETDIFASVVAKLEPSRDVFARPGDIDLVFQTKEKSRMYLKTTGEIGNNEGGASVTGRVRNVFGGAEVLEASISLGSKTLMAFNASLSAPLTGNLKTRGELSVFGLERDNTSYCSAMEGVRGLKAVVRVSLD
;
A
#
# COMPACT_ATOMS: atom_id res chain seq x y z
N MET A 1 54.21 39.05 4.35
CA MET A 1 53.46 37.96 3.70
C MET A 1 52.12 37.87 4.39
N ALA A 2 51.08 38.43 3.77
CA ALA A 2 49.72 38.34 4.28
C ALA A 2 49.12 37.04 3.73
N ASP A 3 48.66 36.19 4.65
CA ASP A 3 48.04 34.92 4.36
C ASP A 3 46.63 35.18 3.83
N THR A 4 46.44 34.96 2.52
CA THR A 4 45.16 35.12 1.86
C THR A 4 44.32 33.89 2.19
N SER A 5 43.64 33.93 3.33
CA SER A 5 42.68 32.90 3.71
C SER A 5 41.58 32.87 2.64
N GLU A 6 41.61 31.82 1.83
CA GLU A 6 40.67 31.55 0.78
C GLU A 6 39.27 31.47 1.40
N LEU A 7 38.43 32.48 1.14
CA LEU A 7 37.03 32.51 1.55
C LEU A 7 36.29 31.41 0.79
N THR A 8 36.28 30.21 1.36
CA THR A 8 35.51 29.09 0.82
C THR A 8 34.03 29.44 0.95
N VAL A 9 33.41 29.79 -0.17
CA VAL A 9 31.99 30.10 -0.25
C VAL A 9 31.21 28.84 0.17
N PRO A 10 30.29 28.90 1.14
CA PRO A 10 29.51 27.73 1.51
C PRO A 10 28.71 27.23 0.29
N GLU A 11 28.75 25.93 0.05
CA GLU A 11 28.00 25.30 -1.04
C GLU A 11 26.50 25.56 -0.87
N LEU A 12 25.92 26.27 -1.82
CA LEU A 12 24.49 26.52 -1.87
C LEU A 12 23.76 25.21 -2.16
N LYS A 13 23.20 24.61 -1.11
CA LYS A 13 22.40 23.40 -1.27
C LYS A 13 20.97 23.74 -1.68
N PRO A 14 20.41 23.06 -2.69
CA PRO A 14 19.10 23.37 -3.23
C PRO A 14 17.95 23.05 -2.26
N PRO A 15 16.76 23.64 -2.51
CA PRO A 15 16.48 24.48 -3.67
C PRO A 15 16.57 25.97 -3.39
N LEU A 16 17.16 26.66 -4.36
CA LEU A 16 17.19 28.11 -4.43
C LEU A 16 15.77 28.62 -4.72
N GLN A 17 15.38 29.72 -4.07
CA GLN A 17 14.13 30.39 -4.38
C GLN A 17 14.09 30.76 -5.85
N ASN A 18 12.93 30.60 -6.48
CA ASN A 18 12.73 31.03 -7.85
C ASN A 18 12.95 32.55 -7.96
N THR A 19 14.07 32.97 -8.55
CA THR A 19 14.47 34.37 -8.72
C THR A 19 13.77 35.09 -9.87
N SER A 20 12.82 34.44 -10.56
CA SER A 20 12.04 35.10 -11.61
C SER A 20 11.13 36.20 -11.04
N ALA A 21 11.15 37.37 -11.68
CA ALA A 21 10.37 38.52 -11.26
C ALA A 21 8.86 38.22 -11.34
N PRO A 22 8.00 38.83 -10.50
CA PRO A 22 6.57 38.52 -10.42
C PRO A 22 5.77 38.64 -11.74
N ARG A 23 6.28 39.38 -12.74
CA ARG A 23 5.64 39.64 -14.05
C ARG A 23 6.41 39.07 -15.24
N ASP A 24 7.32 38.13 -15.00
CA ASP A 24 8.16 37.59 -16.07
C ASP A 24 7.31 36.83 -17.12
N LYS A 25 7.42 37.22 -18.39
CA LYS A 25 6.67 36.67 -19.56
C LYS A 25 5.13 36.75 -19.45
N GLU A 26 4.58 37.84 -18.92
CA GLU A 26 3.13 38.09 -18.90
C GLU A 26 2.58 38.29 -20.34
N PRO A 27 1.58 37.51 -20.79
CA PRO A 27 0.99 37.67 -22.13
C PRO A 27 0.05 38.90 -22.17
N GLU A 28 0.21 39.78 -23.16
CA GLU A 28 -0.66 40.95 -23.33
C GLU A 28 -1.91 40.63 -24.16
N GLY A 29 -3.06 41.21 -23.78
CA GLY A 29 -4.25 41.35 -24.62
C GLY A 29 -5.29 40.23 -24.61
N ASP A 30 -4.99 39.04 -24.09
CA ASP A 30 -5.91 37.89 -24.10
C ASP A 30 -6.19 37.36 -22.69
N LEU A 31 -7.44 37.50 -22.24
CA LEU A 31 -7.89 37.16 -20.88
C LEU A 31 -7.72 35.66 -20.55
N GLU A 32 -7.93 34.77 -21.52
CA GLU A 32 -7.77 33.33 -21.29
C GLU A 32 -6.30 32.94 -21.12
N LYS A 33 -5.41 33.54 -21.93
CA LYS A 33 -3.96 33.34 -21.80
C LYS A 33 -3.43 33.89 -20.49
N LEU A 34 -3.93 35.05 -20.05
CA LEU A 34 -3.59 35.63 -18.75
C LEU A 34 -4.01 34.72 -17.60
N ARG A 35 -5.24 34.20 -17.60
CA ARG A 35 -5.72 33.25 -16.57
C ARG A 35 -4.83 32.01 -16.52
N LYS A 36 -4.56 31.39 -17.67
CA LYS A 36 -3.72 30.19 -17.75
C LYS A 36 -2.29 30.47 -17.27
N TRP A 37 -1.71 31.61 -17.65
CA TRP A 37 -0.39 32.03 -17.17
C TRP A 37 -0.36 32.19 -15.64
N GLN A 38 -1.41 32.77 -15.05
CA GLN A 38 -1.53 32.88 -13.58
C GLN A 38 -1.64 31.51 -12.91
N GLU A 39 -2.48 30.62 -13.43
CA GLU A 39 -2.65 29.24 -12.94
C GLU A 39 -1.32 28.46 -13.02
N ASP A 40 -0.62 28.52 -14.15
CA ASP A 40 0.68 27.87 -14.36
C ASP A 40 1.74 28.46 -13.41
N ARG A 41 1.72 29.77 -13.16
CA ARG A 41 2.64 30.43 -12.23
C ARG A 41 2.42 29.98 -10.79
N VAL A 42 1.17 29.94 -10.34
CA VAL A 42 0.82 29.45 -9.00
C VAL A 42 1.22 27.99 -8.86
N THR A 43 0.93 27.17 -9.87
CA THR A 43 1.32 25.75 -9.88
C THR A 43 2.84 25.57 -9.80
N ARG A 44 3.61 26.36 -10.56
CA ARG A 44 5.08 26.33 -10.51
C ARG A 44 5.61 26.76 -9.14
N LYS A 45 5.04 27.80 -8.54
CA LYS A 45 5.44 28.27 -7.21
C LYS A 45 5.16 27.20 -6.15
N LEU A 46 3.95 26.65 -6.13
CA LEU A 46 3.57 25.57 -5.21
C LEU A 46 4.50 24.37 -5.39
N ARG A 47 4.73 23.93 -6.63
CA ARG A 47 5.64 22.84 -6.93
C ARG A 47 7.06 23.10 -6.40
N GLY A 48 7.59 24.31 -6.60
CA GLY A 48 8.90 24.69 -6.07
C GLY A 48 8.94 24.66 -4.54
N GLU A 49 7.92 25.17 -3.86
CA GLU A 49 7.80 25.13 -2.39
C GLU A 49 7.73 23.68 -1.88
N TYR A 50 6.96 22.81 -2.54
CA TYR A 50 6.89 21.38 -2.22
C TYR A 50 8.24 20.68 -2.43
N GLU A 51 8.89 20.88 -3.57
CA GLU A 51 10.21 20.32 -3.87
C GLU A 51 11.23 20.77 -2.80
N SER A 52 11.15 22.02 -2.34
CA SER A 52 11.95 22.55 -1.23
C SER A 52 11.71 21.86 0.09
N ALA A 53 10.45 21.74 0.48
CA ALA A 53 10.08 21.10 1.73
C ALA A 53 10.55 19.64 1.78
N VAL A 54 10.43 18.92 0.66
CA VAL A 54 10.86 17.51 0.56
C VAL A 54 12.39 17.38 0.63
N LEU A 55 13.14 18.24 -0.08
CA LEU A 55 14.60 18.22 -0.03
C LEU A 55 15.13 18.57 1.36
N HIS A 56 14.56 19.61 1.99
CA HIS A 56 14.94 20.00 3.34
C HIS A 56 14.64 18.91 4.35
N LEU A 57 13.47 18.27 4.26
CA LEU A 57 13.12 17.14 5.12
C LEU A 57 14.09 15.97 4.93
N SER A 58 14.45 15.67 3.67
CA SER A 58 15.44 14.63 3.37
C SER A 58 16.80 14.94 4.01
N GLU A 59 17.26 16.19 3.96
CA GLU A 59 18.52 16.60 4.60
C GLU A 59 18.46 16.47 6.13
N VAL A 60 17.38 16.93 6.76
CA VAL A 60 17.18 16.80 8.21
C VAL A 60 17.14 15.32 8.62
N VAL A 61 16.45 14.48 7.86
CA VAL A 61 16.39 13.03 8.16
C VAL A 61 17.76 12.38 7.99
N ASN A 62 18.48 12.66 6.89
CA ASN A 62 19.79 12.06 6.62
C ASN A 62 20.85 12.52 7.62
N SER A 63 20.83 13.79 8.04
CA SER A 63 21.74 14.32 9.06
C SER A 63 21.50 13.72 10.45
N ASN A 64 20.29 13.22 10.71
CA ASN A 64 19.91 12.64 12.00
C ASN A 64 19.74 11.12 11.96
N ILE A 65 20.14 10.44 10.89
CA ILE A 65 19.85 9.01 10.72
C ILE A 65 20.52 8.12 11.77
N ASP A 66 21.69 8.55 12.27
CA ASP A 66 22.49 7.87 13.30
C ASP A 66 22.06 8.22 14.73
N THR A 67 21.06 9.10 14.89
CA THR A 67 20.53 9.43 16.22
C THR A 67 19.95 8.19 16.88
N HIS A 68 20.38 7.92 18.12
CA HIS A 68 19.88 6.78 18.88
C HIS A 68 18.42 7.02 19.27
N LEU A 69 17.55 6.10 18.88
CA LEU A 69 16.11 6.22 19.04
C LEU A 69 15.51 4.85 19.28
N ARG A 70 14.74 4.70 20.36
CA ARG A 70 14.17 3.41 20.77
C ARG A 70 12.67 3.36 20.52
N LEU A 71 12.23 2.28 19.88
CA LEU A 71 10.83 1.99 19.65
C LEU A 71 10.23 1.30 20.88
N ALA A 72 9.25 1.95 21.53
CA ALA A 72 8.56 1.39 22.69
C ALA A 72 7.35 0.55 22.28
N SER A 73 6.47 1.09 21.44
CA SER A 73 5.27 0.38 21.00
C SER A 73 4.91 0.69 19.55
N VAL A 74 4.17 -0.24 18.94
CA VAL A 74 3.56 -0.05 17.61
C VAL A 74 2.05 -0.16 17.76
N ARG A 75 1.33 0.85 17.27
CA ARG A 75 -0.13 0.90 17.29
C ARG A 75 -0.67 0.99 15.88
N VAL A 76 -1.77 0.29 15.63
CA VAL A 76 -2.53 0.37 14.39
C VAL A 76 -3.91 0.90 14.72
N GLU A 77 -4.22 2.09 14.23
CA GLU A 77 -5.49 2.79 14.42
C GLU A 77 -6.33 2.76 13.14
N GLY A 78 -7.66 2.80 13.28
CA GLY A 78 -8.58 2.83 12.14
C GLY A 78 -8.93 1.46 11.53
N ALA A 79 -8.55 0.37 12.21
CA ALA A 79 -8.76 -1.00 11.77
C ALA A 79 -9.92 -1.67 12.55
N ALA A 80 -11.17 -1.30 12.26
CA ALA A 80 -12.35 -1.71 13.01
C ALA A 80 -12.79 -3.16 12.76
N HIS A 81 -12.61 -3.70 11.55
CA HIS A 81 -13.06 -5.04 11.16
C HIS A 81 -11.91 -6.04 11.08
N THR A 82 -10.70 -5.68 11.49
CA THR A 82 -9.56 -6.58 11.53
C THR A 82 -9.33 -7.10 12.95
N ARG A 83 -8.88 -8.35 13.07
CA ARG A 83 -8.57 -8.97 14.35
C ARG A 83 -7.27 -8.41 14.90
N LYS A 84 -7.30 -8.02 16.17
CA LYS A 84 -6.10 -7.57 16.89
C LYS A 84 -5.00 -8.62 16.91
N SER A 85 -5.36 -9.91 17.00
CA SER A 85 -4.39 -11.02 16.95
C SER A 85 -3.68 -11.12 15.60
N PHE A 86 -4.39 -10.88 14.50
CA PHE A 86 -3.79 -10.86 13.17
C PHE A 86 -2.82 -9.69 13.04
N LEU A 87 -3.23 -8.47 13.39
CA LEU A 87 -2.35 -7.30 13.38
C LEU A 87 -1.13 -7.49 14.30
N ALA A 88 -1.34 -8.06 15.50
CA ALA A 88 -0.25 -8.40 16.40
C ALA A 88 0.72 -9.39 15.74
N SER A 89 0.25 -10.41 15.03
CA SER A 89 1.12 -11.37 14.34
C SER A 89 1.99 -10.74 13.25
N LEU A 90 1.52 -9.66 12.60
CA LEU A 90 2.30 -8.91 11.60
C LEU A 90 3.39 -8.03 12.26
N VAL A 91 3.07 -7.45 13.42
CA VAL A 91 3.89 -6.41 14.08
C VAL A 91 4.87 -6.99 15.10
N HIS A 92 4.50 -8.08 15.78
CA HIS A 92 5.26 -8.70 16.86
C HIS A 92 6.74 -9.01 16.51
N PRO A 93 7.07 -9.49 15.29
CA PRO A 93 8.46 -9.74 14.91
C PRO A 93 9.37 -8.50 14.99
N TYR A 94 8.78 -7.31 14.81
CA TYR A 94 9.51 -6.04 14.79
C TYR A 94 9.64 -5.38 16.16
N VAL A 95 8.69 -5.66 17.07
CA VAL A 95 8.67 -5.08 18.42
C VAL A 95 9.51 -5.90 19.39
N HIS A 96 9.55 -7.23 19.23
CA HIS A 96 10.31 -8.14 20.08
C HIS A 96 11.63 -8.60 19.45
N ALA A 97 12.21 -7.78 18.57
CA ALA A 97 13.55 -8.04 18.07
C ALA A 97 14.54 -8.16 19.25
N GLU A 98 15.54 -9.04 19.10
CA GLU A 98 16.52 -9.37 20.14
C GLU A 98 17.01 -8.13 20.91
N PRO A 99 17.15 -8.20 22.25
CA PRO A 99 17.47 -7.03 23.09
C PRO A 99 18.78 -6.32 22.70
N LEU A 100 19.69 -6.99 22.00
CA LEU A 100 20.91 -6.41 21.44
C LEU A 100 20.63 -5.43 20.28
N VAL A 101 19.58 -5.66 19.49
CA VAL A 101 19.13 -4.80 18.38
C VAL A 101 18.39 -3.57 18.92
N LEU A 102 17.57 -3.75 19.95
CA LEU A 102 16.83 -2.65 20.60
C LEU A 102 17.73 -1.64 21.33
N ASN A 103 18.91 -2.07 21.79
CA ASN A 103 19.87 -1.19 22.48
C ASN A 103 20.72 -0.33 21.54
N ASN A 104 20.74 -0.63 20.24
CA ASN A 104 21.47 0.13 19.23
C ASN A 104 20.55 0.60 18.10
N SER A 105 19.25 0.73 18.37
CA SER A 105 18.30 1.22 17.38
C SER A 105 18.56 2.68 17.07
N THR A 106 18.68 3.00 15.79
CA THR A 106 18.85 4.35 15.27
C THR A 106 17.56 4.83 14.63
N LEU A 107 17.42 6.14 14.39
CA LEU A 107 16.33 6.68 13.59
C LEU A 107 16.23 5.97 12.23
N GLY A 108 17.36 5.68 11.58
CA GLY A 108 17.40 4.91 10.34
C GLY A 108 16.75 3.54 10.44
N SER A 109 17.08 2.77 11.50
CA SER A 109 16.48 1.46 11.76
C SER A 109 14.97 1.55 12.01
N VAL A 110 14.52 2.52 12.80
CA VAL A 110 13.07 2.72 13.07
C VAL A 110 12.32 3.09 11.78
N LEU A 111 12.88 3.97 10.95
CA LEU A 111 12.27 4.35 9.68
C LEU A 111 12.21 3.16 8.71
N GLN A 112 13.24 2.31 8.70
CA GLN A 112 13.23 1.07 7.93
C GLN A 112 12.13 0.12 8.41
N THR A 113 12.07 -0.17 9.72
CA THR A 113 11.02 -0.98 10.33
C THR A 113 9.62 -0.43 10.04
N SER A 114 9.45 0.90 10.11
CA SER A 114 8.19 1.54 9.76
C SER A 114 7.79 1.32 8.30
N ARG A 115 8.75 1.32 7.37
CA ARG A 115 8.48 1.04 5.95
C ARG A 115 8.12 -0.42 5.73
N GLU A 116 8.83 -1.34 6.38
CA GLU A 116 8.57 -2.78 6.29
C GLU A 116 7.18 -3.14 6.82
N ILE A 117 6.81 -2.65 8.01
CA ILE A 117 5.46 -2.84 8.57
C ILE A 117 4.41 -2.17 7.67
N GLY A 118 4.68 -0.96 7.17
CA GLY A 118 3.79 -0.27 6.25
C GLY A 118 3.58 -1.04 4.95
N HIS A 119 4.63 -1.66 4.42
CA HIS A 119 4.55 -2.53 3.24
C HIS A 119 3.71 -3.77 3.54
N LEU A 120 3.97 -4.47 4.65
CA LEU A 120 3.18 -5.63 5.07
C LEU A 120 1.70 -5.29 5.24
N LEU A 121 1.38 -4.17 5.88
CA LEU A 121 -0.01 -3.71 6.04
C LEU A 121 -0.68 -3.46 4.69
N ASN A 122 0.02 -2.86 3.72
CA ASN A 122 -0.51 -2.67 2.36
C ASN A 122 -0.66 -3.99 1.60
N GLU A 123 0.28 -4.92 1.76
CA GLU A 123 0.27 -6.25 1.12
C GLU A 123 -0.95 -7.09 1.55
N THR A 124 -1.53 -6.82 2.72
CA THR A 124 -2.78 -7.49 3.15
C THR A 124 -3.98 -7.21 2.24
N ASP A 125 -3.95 -6.17 1.40
CA ASP A 125 -5.09 -5.64 0.60
C ASP A 125 -6.36 -5.34 1.44
N ILE A 126 -6.24 -5.16 2.77
CA ILE A 126 -7.35 -4.77 3.65
C ILE A 126 -7.47 -3.24 3.76
N PHE A 127 -6.35 -2.52 3.70
CA PHE A 127 -6.32 -1.08 3.91
C PHE A 127 -6.27 -0.32 2.58
N ALA A 128 -7.04 0.77 2.48
CA ALA A 128 -7.01 1.69 1.36
C ALA A 128 -5.89 2.73 1.50
N SER A 129 -5.55 3.10 2.73
CA SER A 129 -4.43 4.00 3.03
C SER A 129 -3.80 3.61 4.37
N VAL A 130 -2.47 3.63 4.42
CA VAL A 130 -1.66 3.41 5.62
C VAL A 130 -0.71 4.58 5.77
N VAL A 131 -0.82 5.32 6.87
CA VAL A 131 0.04 6.47 7.18
C VAL A 131 0.75 6.21 8.49
N ALA A 132 2.09 6.17 8.46
CA ALA A 132 2.91 6.02 9.64
C ALA A 132 3.18 7.39 10.29
N LYS A 133 3.08 7.44 11.62
CA LYS A 133 3.42 8.60 12.44
C LYS A 133 4.33 8.16 13.59
N LEU A 134 5.37 8.94 13.85
CA LEU A 134 6.20 8.77 15.03
C LEU A 134 5.67 9.73 16.09
N GLU A 135 5.27 9.20 17.24
CA GLU A 135 4.81 9.97 18.40
C GLU A 135 5.74 9.71 19.59
N PRO A 136 5.92 10.68 20.51
CA PRO A 136 6.56 10.39 21.78
C PRO A 136 5.78 9.32 22.55
N SER A 137 6.49 8.39 23.17
CA SER A 137 5.83 7.27 23.83
C SER A 137 5.00 7.73 25.03
N ARG A 138 3.79 7.17 25.15
CA ARG A 138 2.86 7.46 26.26
C ARG A 138 2.80 6.36 27.30
N ASP A 139 3.61 5.30 27.13
CA ASP A 139 3.60 4.16 28.03
C ASP A 139 4.30 4.49 29.36
N VAL A 140 3.80 3.91 30.46
CA VAL A 140 4.31 4.13 31.82
C VAL A 140 5.71 3.51 31.99
N PHE A 141 6.02 2.49 31.20
CA PHE A 141 7.33 1.83 31.17
C PHE A 141 8.31 2.43 30.16
N ALA A 142 7.89 3.46 29.40
CA ALA A 142 8.73 4.11 28.41
C ALA A 142 9.83 4.95 29.08
N ARG A 143 11.03 4.91 28.52
CA ARG A 143 12.14 5.78 28.91
C ARG A 143 11.98 7.15 28.26
N PRO A 144 12.56 8.22 28.84
CA PRO A 144 12.61 9.52 28.19
C PRO A 144 13.33 9.41 26.84
N GLY A 145 12.66 9.82 25.77
CA GLY A 145 13.18 9.71 24.39
C GLY A 145 12.68 8.50 23.60
N ASP A 146 11.90 7.62 24.22
CA ASP A 146 11.21 6.55 23.50
C ASP A 146 10.09 7.10 22.62
N ILE A 147 9.86 6.41 21.52
CA ILE A 147 8.82 6.73 20.56
C ILE A 147 7.88 5.56 20.34
N ASP A 148 6.64 5.90 20.00
CA ASP A 148 5.62 5.00 19.53
C ASP A 148 5.44 5.18 18.02
N LEU A 149 5.29 4.07 17.32
CA LEU A 149 4.96 4.06 15.90
C LEU A 149 3.46 3.86 15.73
N VAL A 150 2.76 4.88 15.26
CA VAL A 150 1.31 4.88 15.09
C VAL A 150 0.98 4.80 13.60
N PHE A 151 0.39 3.69 13.17
CA PHE A 151 -0.17 3.53 11.84
C PHE A 151 -1.63 3.94 11.83
N GLN A 152 -1.92 5.08 11.19
CA GLN A 152 -3.29 5.48 10.88
C GLN A 152 -3.72 4.81 9.59
N THR A 153 -4.66 3.89 9.71
CA THR A 153 -5.16 3.09 8.59
C THR A 153 -6.60 3.44 8.27
N LYS A 154 -6.96 3.30 6.99
CA LYS A 154 -8.35 3.36 6.54
C LYS A 154 -8.68 2.04 5.87
N GLU A 155 -9.66 1.31 6.40
CA GLU A 155 -10.10 0.05 5.80
C GLU A 155 -10.71 0.26 4.42
N LYS A 156 -10.42 -0.68 3.52
CA LYS A 156 -10.96 -0.75 2.16
C LYS A 156 -12.36 -1.36 2.17
N SER A 157 -13.13 -1.11 1.11
CA SER A 157 -14.42 -1.78 0.93
C SER A 157 -14.24 -3.30 0.88
N ARG A 158 -15.05 -3.99 1.69
CA ARG A 158 -15.02 -5.45 1.83
C ARG A 158 -15.64 -6.13 0.62
N MET A 159 -16.73 -5.59 0.10
CA MET A 159 -17.50 -6.20 -0.99
C MET A 159 -17.06 -5.65 -2.34
N TYR A 160 -16.88 -6.54 -3.30
CA TYR A 160 -16.61 -6.23 -4.69
C TYR A 160 -17.50 -7.11 -5.56
N LEU A 161 -18.26 -6.50 -6.47
CA LEU A 161 -19.11 -7.20 -7.41
C LEU A 161 -18.77 -6.72 -8.82
N LYS A 162 -18.51 -7.66 -9.72
CA LYS A 162 -18.22 -7.40 -11.13
C LYS A 162 -19.15 -8.25 -11.97
N THR A 163 -19.86 -7.62 -12.89
CA THR A 163 -20.63 -8.30 -13.93
C THR A 163 -19.98 -7.97 -15.28
N THR A 164 -19.80 -8.97 -16.13
CA THR A 164 -19.16 -8.84 -17.45
C THR A 164 -19.99 -9.60 -18.47
N GLY A 165 -20.50 -8.89 -19.47
CA GLY A 165 -21.18 -9.49 -20.61
C GLY A 165 -20.29 -9.39 -21.85
N GLU A 166 -20.15 -10.49 -22.58
CA GLU A 166 -19.38 -10.60 -23.81
C GLU A 166 -20.32 -11.04 -24.93
N ILE A 167 -20.30 -10.33 -26.05
CA ILE A 167 -21.10 -10.65 -27.25
C ILE A 167 -20.15 -10.60 -28.44
N GLY A 168 -19.97 -11.71 -29.15
CA GLY A 168 -19.09 -11.77 -30.32
C GLY A 168 -19.23 -13.07 -31.12
N ASN A 169 -19.05 -13.03 -32.44
CA ASN A 169 -19.09 -14.20 -33.34
C ASN A 169 -20.26 -15.18 -33.09
N ASN A 170 -21.49 -14.67 -32.98
CA ASN A 170 -22.70 -15.48 -32.71
C ASN A 170 -22.65 -16.29 -31.39
N GLU A 171 -21.72 -15.95 -30.49
CA GLU A 171 -21.60 -16.47 -29.15
C GLU A 171 -21.89 -15.34 -28.13
N GLY A 172 -22.64 -15.69 -27.09
CA GLY A 172 -22.96 -14.80 -25.98
C GLY A 172 -22.45 -15.42 -24.68
N GLY A 173 -21.78 -14.60 -23.88
CA GLY A 173 -21.27 -14.98 -22.57
C GLY A 173 -21.62 -13.92 -21.53
N ALA A 174 -21.91 -14.37 -20.31
CA ALA A 174 -22.07 -13.48 -19.16
C ALA A 174 -21.33 -14.09 -17.97
N SER A 175 -20.62 -13.27 -17.21
CA SER A 175 -19.97 -13.68 -15.97
C SER A 175 -20.23 -12.69 -14.85
N VAL A 176 -20.36 -13.22 -13.64
CA VAL A 176 -20.58 -12.47 -12.41
C VAL A 176 -19.54 -12.95 -11.40
N THR A 177 -18.71 -12.04 -10.90
CA THR A 177 -17.72 -12.29 -9.87
C THR A 177 -18.02 -11.44 -8.64
N GLY A 178 -18.27 -12.09 -7.52
CA GLY A 178 -18.35 -11.49 -6.20
C GLY A 178 -17.09 -11.79 -5.39
N ARG A 179 -16.59 -10.81 -4.64
CA ARG A 179 -15.46 -10.97 -3.72
C ARG A 179 -15.73 -10.25 -2.42
N VAL A 180 -15.47 -10.93 -1.31
CA VAL A 180 -15.57 -10.42 0.06
C VAL A 180 -14.19 -10.50 0.70
N ARG A 181 -13.63 -9.35 1.02
CA ARG A 181 -12.36 -9.23 1.76
C ARG A 181 -12.60 -9.22 3.25
N ASN A 182 -11.59 -9.71 3.95
CA ASN A 182 -11.48 -9.70 5.39
C ASN A 182 -12.73 -10.35 6.03
N VAL A 183 -13.00 -11.60 5.68
CA VAL A 183 -14.21 -12.31 6.12
C VAL A 183 -14.20 -12.54 7.62
N PHE A 184 -13.07 -13.00 8.16
CA PHE A 184 -12.90 -13.30 9.59
C PHE A 184 -11.98 -12.31 10.30
N GLY A 185 -11.54 -11.24 9.62
CA GLY A 185 -10.68 -10.23 10.21
C GLY A 185 -9.17 -10.53 10.11
N GLY A 186 -8.75 -11.54 9.35
CA GLY A 186 -7.35 -11.93 9.16
C GLY A 186 -6.88 -11.89 7.70
N ALA A 187 -7.35 -10.91 6.92
CA ALA A 187 -7.05 -10.76 5.50
C ALA A 187 -7.51 -11.94 4.61
N GLU A 188 -8.55 -12.65 5.06
CA GLU A 188 -9.15 -13.72 4.27
C GLU A 188 -9.99 -13.15 3.14
N VAL A 189 -9.90 -13.75 1.96
CA VAL A 189 -10.67 -13.34 0.78
C VAL A 189 -11.52 -14.51 0.33
N LEU A 190 -12.83 -14.31 0.37
CA LEU A 190 -13.81 -15.21 -0.24
C LEU A 190 -14.17 -14.66 -1.61
N GLU A 191 -14.00 -15.45 -2.66
CA GLU A 191 -14.33 -15.10 -4.03
C GLU A 191 -15.29 -16.14 -4.61
N ALA A 192 -16.29 -15.69 -5.35
CA ALA A 192 -17.23 -16.53 -6.05
C ALA A 192 -17.40 -15.97 -7.47
N SER A 193 -17.23 -16.81 -8.48
CA SER A 193 -17.39 -16.47 -9.88
C SER A 193 -18.34 -17.46 -10.54
N ILE A 194 -19.29 -16.95 -11.30
CA ILE A 194 -20.23 -17.73 -12.10
C ILE A 194 -20.15 -17.19 -13.52
N SER A 195 -19.98 -18.05 -14.51
CA SER A 195 -20.05 -17.70 -15.93
C SER A 195 -21.01 -18.60 -16.68
N LEU A 196 -21.73 -18.00 -17.62
CA LEU A 196 -22.71 -18.61 -18.51
C LEU A 196 -22.27 -18.31 -19.93
N GLY A 197 -22.36 -19.28 -20.83
CA GLY A 197 -21.99 -19.09 -22.23
C GLY A 197 -22.67 -20.08 -23.15
N SER A 198 -22.46 -19.91 -24.45
CA SER A 198 -23.07 -20.76 -25.48
C SER A 198 -22.54 -22.20 -25.46
N LYS A 199 -21.22 -22.37 -25.35
CA LYS A 199 -20.56 -23.69 -25.35
C LYS A 199 -20.42 -24.28 -23.94
N THR A 200 -20.06 -23.43 -22.99
CA THR A 200 -20.04 -23.75 -21.57
C THR A 200 -21.33 -23.21 -20.96
N LEU A 201 -22.32 -24.09 -20.79
CA LEU A 201 -23.64 -23.71 -20.28
C LEU A 201 -23.52 -22.97 -18.94
N MET A 202 -22.67 -23.51 -18.06
CA MET A 202 -22.41 -22.91 -16.76
C MET A 202 -21.03 -23.32 -16.24
N ALA A 203 -20.28 -22.36 -15.73
CA ALA A 203 -19.12 -22.63 -14.89
C ALA A 203 -19.22 -21.82 -13.61
N PHE A 204 -18.87 -22.43 -12.49
CA PHE A 204 -18.82 -21.77 -11.20
C PHE A 204 -17.50 -22.09 -10.49
N ASN A 205 -17.02 -21.13 -9.71
CA ASN A 205 -15.86 -21.27 -8.86
C ASN A 205 -16.11 -20.49 -7.58
N ALA A 206 -15.89 -21.12 -6.43
CA ALA A 206 -15.86 -20.45 -5.14
C ALA A 206 -14.54 -20.77 -4.46
N SER A 207 -13.81 -19.76 -4.00
CA SER A 207 -12.53 -19.91 -3.32
C SER A 207 -12.46 -19.08 -2.04
N LEU A 208 -11.85 -19.65 -1.00
CA LEU A 208 -11.50 -18.98 0.24
C LEU A 208 -9.97 -19.01 0.37
N SER A 209 -9.36 -17.84 0.41
CA SER A 209 -7.92 -17.70 0.61
C SER A 209 -7.61 -16.98 1.93
N ALA A 210 -6.55 -17.40 2.62
CA ALA A 210 -6.10 -16.79 3.86
C ALA A 210 -4.57 -16.82 3.97
N PRO A 211 -3.93 -15.78 4.55
CA PRO A 211 -2.52 -15.87 4.91
C PRO A 211 -2.34 -16.89 6.05
N LEU A 212 -1.35 -17.78 5.91
CA LEU A 212 -1.03 -18.80 6.91
C LEU A 212 0.08 -18.32 7.87
N THR A 213 0.88 -17.36 7.43
CA THR A 213 2.05 -16.84 8.18
C THR A 213 1.94 -15.34 8.38
N GLY A 214 2.52 -14.84 9.49
CA GLY A 214 2.56 -13.41 9.81
C GLY A 214 3.42 -12.57 8.85
N ASN A 215 4.26 -13.21 8.03
CA ASN A 215 5.03 -12.52 6.98
C ASN A 215 4.30 -12.46 5.63
N LEU A 216 3.04 -12.91 5.54
CA LEU A 216 2.20 -12.91 4.33
C LEU A 216 2.72 -13.73 3.12
N LYS A 217 3.95 -14.27 3.19
CA LYS A 217 4.58 -15.05 2.10
C LYS A 217 3.86 -16.35 1.79
N THR A 218 3.19 -16.95 2.79
CA THR A 218 2.46 -18.20 2.62
C THR A 218 0.97 -17.95 2.67
N ARG A 219 0.26 -18.29 1.59
CA ARG A 219 -1.20 -18.21 1.49
C ARG A 219 -1.80 -19.57 1.23
N GLY A 220 -2.80 -19.93 2.02
CA GLY A 220 -3.66 -21.09 1.79
C GLY A 220 -4.86 -20.67 0.95
N GLU A 221 -5.28 -21.55 0.04
CA GLU A 221 -6.46 -21.37 -0.80
C GLU A 221 -7.23 -22.68 -0.85
N LEU A 222 -8.51 -22.63 -0.52
CA LEU A 222 -9.47 -23.73 -0.67
C LEU A 222 -10.50 -23.31 -1.71
N SER A 223 -10.70 -24.13 -2.73
CA SER A 223 -11.58 -23.81 -3.86
C SER A 223 -12.46 -24.99 -4.24
N VAL A 224 -13.68 -24.68 -4.65
CA VAL A 224 -14.65 -25.59 -5.24
C VAL A 224 -14.99 -25.05 -6.61
N PHE A 225 -14.92 -25.88 -7.62
CA PHE A 225 -15.26 -25.47 -8.98
C PHE A 225 -16.12 -26.53 -9.66
N GLY A 226 -16.92 -26.08 -10.61
CA GLY A 226 -17.63 -26.96 -11.50
C GLY A 226 -17.90 -26.30 -12.84
N LEU A 227 -18.01 -27.14 -13.86
CA LEU A 227 -18.24 -26.72 -15.23
C LEU A 227 -19.18 -27.72 -15.89
N GLU A 228 -20.17 -27.20 -16.57
CA GLU A 228 -21.12 -27.94 -17.38
C GLU A 228 -21.00 -27.46 -18.82
N ARG A 229 -20.73 -28.41 -19.71
CA ARG A 229 -20.45 -28.17 -21.12
C ARG A 229 -21.39 -28.98 -21.98
N ASP A 230 -21.94 -28.32 -22.98
CA ASP A 230 -22.73 -28.97 -24.00
C ASP A 230 -21.80 -29.43 -25.14
N ASN A 231 -21.72 -30.74 -25.35
CA ASN A 231 -20.97 -31.35 -26.45
C ASN A 231 -21.93 -32.03 -27.46
N THR A 232 -23.22 -31.68 -27.45
CA THR A 232 -24.24 -32.29 -28.31
C THR A 232 -23.90 -32.23 -29.80
N SER A 233 -23.31 -31.13 -30.27
CA SER A 233 -22.89 -30.95 -31.66
C SER A 233 -21.92 -32.00 -32.19
N TYR A 234 -21.17 -32.69 -31.31
CA TYR A 234 -20.20 -33.71 -31.71
C TYR A 234 -20.59 -35.12 -31.24
N CYS A 235 -21.11 -35.27 -30.01
CA CYS A 235 -21.38 -36.58 -29.42
C CYS A 235 -22.77 -36.74 -28.78
N SER A 236 -23.71 -35.81 -28.98
CA SER A 236 -25.04 -35.86 -28.32
C SER A 236 -24.94 -36.08 -26.81
N ALA A 237 -23.89 -35.56 -26.18
CA ALA A 237 -23.57 -35.79 -24.77
C ALA A 237 -23.33 -34.47 -24.02
N MET A 238 -23.65 -34.47 -22.74
CA MET A 238 -23.36 -33.37 -21.81
C MET A 238 -22.23 -33.80 -20.88
N GLU A 239 -21.31 -32.89 -20.61
CA GLU A 239 -20.17 -33.13 -19.74
C GLU A 239 -20.25 -32.23 -18.52
N GLY A 240 -20.25 -32.84 -17.33
CA GLY A 240 -20.22 -32.14 -16.05
C GLY A 240 -18.97 -32.49 -15.27
N VAL A 241 -18.16 -31.49 -14.95
CA VAL A 241 -16.97 -31.62 -14.12
C VAL A 241 -17.20 -30.86 -12.82
N ARG A 242 -16.89 -31.49 -11.68
CA ARG A 242 -16.93 -30.85 -10.35
C ARG A 242 -15.69 -31.28 -9.59
N GLY A 243 -15.08 -30.36 -8.85
CA GLY A 243 -13.83 -30.61 -8.17
C GLY A 243 -13.64 -29.75 -6.93
N LEU A 244 -12.79 -30.27 -6.04
CA LEU A 244 -12.24 -29.57 -4.89
C LEU A 244 -10.75 -29.42 -5.09
N LYS A 245 -10.22 -28.25 -4.73
CA LYS A 245 -8.79 -27.94 -4.85
C LYS A 245 -8.33 -27.17 -3.63
N ALA A 246 -7.33 -27.71 -2.95
CA ALA A 246 -6.60 -27.03 -1.88
C ALA A 246 -5.18 -26.71 -2.39
N VAL A 247 -4.73 -25.47 -2.20
CA VAL A 247 -3.41 -25.00 -2.62
C VAL A 247 -2.77 -24.23 -1.49
N VAL A 248 -1.47 -24.45 -1.29
CA VAL A 248 -0.62 -23.58 -0.50
C VAL A 248 0.33 -22.88 -1.47
N ARG A 249 0.25 -21.56 -1.55
CA ARG A 249 1.15 -20.73 -2.35
C ARG A 249 2.20 -20.14 -1.43
N VAL A 250 3.46 -20.30 -1.81
CA VAL A 250 4.59 -19.67 -1.13
C VAL A 250 5.25 -18.73 -2.12
N SER A 251 5.24 -17.43 -1.82
CA SER A 251 6.01 -16.44 -2.56
C SER A 251 7.46 -16.51 -2.05
N LEU A 252 8.37 -16.87 -2.94
CA LEU A 252 9.82 -16.76 -2.73
C LEU A 252 10.26 -15.41 -3.28
N ASP A 253 11.03 -14.66 -2.48
CA ASP A 253 11.69 -13.42 -2.92
C ASP A 253 12.87 -13.72 -3.84
#